data_AF-A0A969TQV8-F1
#
_entry.id   AF-A0A969TQV8-F1
#
_cell.length_a   1.000
_cell.length_b   1.000
_cell.length_c   1.000
_cell.angle_alpha   90.00
_cell.angle_beta   90.00
_cell.angle_gamma   90.00
#
_symmetry.space_group_name_H-M   'P 1'
#
loop_
_entity.id
_entity.type
_entity.pdbx_description
1 polymer ?
#
loop_
_entity_poly.entity_id
_entity_poly.type
_entity_poly.pdbx_seq_one_letter_code
_entity_poly.pdbx_strand_id
1 'polypeptide(L)'
;MFCKLAVTFAILASSMLLPVAVRADEDVTIARLVMRDRTVVIYQGKGGARYSVKDKDGDLLHADLSEVELAEKYPDIYDQVRPAYADGETPSLMMMAW
;
A
#
# COMPACT_ATOMS: atom_id res chain seq x y z
N MET A 1 -7.56 46.18 -34.01
CA MET A 1 -7.84 45.95 -32.57
C MET A 1 -8.73 44.71 -32.42
N PHE A 2 -8.23 43.51 -32.73
CA PHE A 2 -9.02 42.26 -32.64
C PHE A 2 -8.22 41.01 -32.22
N CYS A 3 -6.89 41.04 -32.21
CA CYS A 3 -6.09 39.84 -31.87
C CYS A 3 -5.93 39.54 -30.37
N LYS A 4 -6.29 40.46 -29.46
CA LYS A 4 -6.14 40.23 -28.01
C LYS A 4 -7.28 39.40 -27.40
N LEU A 5 -8.41 39.25 -28.08
CA LEU A 5 -9.58 38.51 -27.56
C LEU A 5 -9.45 36.99 -27.72
N ALA A 6 -8.63 36.51 -28.65
CA ALA A 6 -8.50 35.08 -28.96
C ALA A 6 -7.59 34.33 -27.96
N VAL A 7 -6.62 35.02 -27.35
CA VAL A 7 -5.60 34.41 -26.48
C VAL A 7 -6.14 34.08 -25.09
N THR A 8 -7.08 34.88 -24.57
CA THR A 8 -7.66 34.67 -23.24
C THR A 8 -8.64 33.48 -23.19
N PHE A 9 -9.29 33.14 -24.30
CA PHE A 9 -10.19 31.97 -24.35
C PHE A 9 -9.44 30.64 -24.39
N ALA A 10 -8.19 30.62 -24.88
CA ALA A 10 -7.39 29.40 -24.97
C ALA A 10 -6.90 28.90 -23.60
N ILE A 11 -6.70 29.81 -22.62
CA ILE A 11 -6.17 29.47 -21.29
C ILE A 11 -7.28 28.90 -20.37
N LEU A 12 -8.54 29.28 -20.59
CA LEU A 12 -9.67 28.76 -19.81
C LEU A 12 -10.09 27.33 -20.19
N ALA A 13 -9.75 26.88 -21.40
CA ALA A 13 -10.10 25.53 -21.87
C ALA A 13 -9.14 24.43 -21.39
N SER A 14 -7.94 24.77 -20.91
CA SER A 14 -6.95 23.76 -20.48
C SER A 14 -7.19 23.22 -19.06
N SER A 15 -8.04 23.87 -18.25
CA SER A 15 -8.22 23.54 -16.83
C SER A 15 -9.11 22.32 -16.57
N MET A 16 -9.78 21.77 -17.58
CA MET A 16 -10.83 20.74 -17.40
C MET A 16 -10.39 19.30 -17.76
N LEU A 17 -9.13 19.08 -18.14
CA LEU A 17 -8.70 17.79 -18.73
C LEU A 17 -7.60 17.07 -17.94
N LEU A 18 -7.56 17.23 -16.62
CA LEU A 18 -6.87 16.26 -15.78
C LEU A 18 -7.94 15.36 -15.15
N PRO A 19 -8.28 14.20 -15.76
CA PRO A 19 -8.96 13.17 -15.01
C PRO A 19 -8.01 12.78 -13.88
N VAL A 20 -8.32 13.19 -12.65
CA VAL A 20 -7.82 12.48 -11.48
C VAL A 20 -8.41 11.08 -11.63
N ALA A 21 -7.57 10.15 -12.10
CA ALA A 21 -7.94 8.76 -12.20
C ALA A 21 -7.99 8.22 -10.77
N VAL A 22 -9.12 8.42 -10.09
CA VAL A 22 -9.44 7.67 -8.86
C VAL A 22 -9.63 6.23 -9.32
N ARG A 23 -8.68 5.36 -8.98
CA ARG A 23 -8.80 3.95 -9.32
C ARG A 23 -9.74 3.33 -8.29
N ALA A 24 -10.89 2.85 -8.74
CA ALA A 24 -11.81 2.11 -7.88
C ALA A 24 -11.26 0.74 -7.43
N ASP A 25 -10.15 0.30 -8.04
CA ASP A 25 -9.40 -0.91 -7.74
C ASP A 25 -8.11 -0.52 -7.00
N GLU A 26 -8.27 0.21 -5.90
CA GLU A 26 -7.18 0.46 -4.96
C GLU A 26 -7.35 -0.57 -3.85
N ASP A 27 -6.47 -1.56 -3.82
CA ASP A 27 -6.48 -2.58 -2.77
C ASP A 27 -6.53 -1.89 -1.40
N VAL A 28 -7.57 -2.20 -0.63
CA VAL A 28 -7.81 -1.52 0.64
C VAL A 28 -6.67 -1.85 1.58
N THR A 29 -5.92 -0.81 1.97
CA THR A 29 -4.88 -0.94 2.98
C THR A 29 -5.51 -1.33 4.31
N ILE A 30 -5.16 -2.51 4.80
CA ILE A 30 -5.62 -3.06 6.07
C ILE A 30 -4.79 -2.47 7.21
N ALA A 31 -3.47 -2.40 7.03
CA ALA A 31 -2.56 -1.90 8.05
C ALA A 31 -1.28 -1.33 7.43
N ARG A 32 -0.62 -0.45 8.18
CA ARG A 32 0.71 0.06 7.87
C ARG A 32 1.59 -0.01 9.11
N LEU A 33 2.67 -0.77 9.03
CA LEU A 33 3.65 -0.89 10.11
C LEU A 33 4.88 -0.06 9.75
N VAL A 34 5.19 0.92 10.60
CA VAL A 34 6.40 1.75 10.46
C VAL A 34 7.42 1.25 11.47
N MET A 35 8.50 0.69 10.96
CA MET A 35 9.63 0.18 11.73
C MET A 35 10.80 1.16 11.61
N ARG A 36 11.91 0.88 12.31
CA ARG A 36 13.06 1.80 12.34
C ARG A 36 13.65 2.06 10.95
N ASP A 37 13.74 1.02 10.13
CA ASP A 37 14.45 1.01 8.85
C ASP A 37 13.52 0.79 7.64
N ARG A 38 12.26 0.42 7.88
CA ARG A 38 11.31 0.04 6.83
C ARG A 38 9.88 0.39 7.17
N THR A 39 9.07 0.50 6.13
CA THR A 39 7.61 0.55 6.23
C THR A 39 7.04 -0.68 5.52
N VAL A 40 6.09 -1.35 6.16
CA VAL A 40 5.31 -2.43 5.55
C VAL A 40 3.86 -1.98 5.42
N VAL A 41 3.30 -2.14 4.24
CA VAL A 41 1.88 -1.90 3.97
C VAL A 41 1.23 -3.24 3.71
N ILE A 42 0.17 -3.54 4.47
CA ILE A 42 -0.66 -4.73 4.34
C ILE A 42 -1.96 -4.30 3.68
N TYR A 43 -2.38 -4.98 2.63
CA TYR A 43 -3.62 -4.69 1.93
C TYR A 43 -4.36 -5.97 1.52
N GLN A 44 -5.66 -5.84 1.32
CA GLN A 44 -6.50 -6.95 0.88
C GLN A 44 -6.28 -7.19 -0.62
N GLY A 45 -5.71 -8.33 -1.00
CA GLY A 45 -5.60 -8.75 -2.39
C GLY A 45 -6.56 -9.89 -2.74
N LYS A 46 -6.57 -10.29 -4.01
CA LYS A 46 -7.29 -11.47 -4.48
C LYS A 46 -6.65 -12.73 -3.90
N GLY A 47 -7.27 -13.30 -2.86
CA GLY A 47 -6.83 -14.55 -2.23
C GLY A 47 -6.15 -14.40 -0.87
N GLY A 48 -6.09 -13.20 -0.29
CA GLY A 48 -5.57 -12.99 1.06
C GLY A 48 -4.85 -11.66 1.24
N ALA A 49 -4.15 -11.53 2.36
CA ALA A 49 -3.31 -10.37 2.63
C ALA A 49 -2.12 -10.31 1.64
N ARG A 50 -1.82 -9.10 1.18
CA ARG A 50 -0.67 -8.78 0.32
C ARG A 50 0.17 -7.70 0.97
N TYR A 51 1.46 -7.71 0.66
CA TYR A 51 2.45 -6.88 1.34
C TYR A 51 3.27 -6.05 0.37
N SER A 52 3.48 -4.79 0.73
CA SER A 52 4.49 -3.93 0.13
C SER A 52 5.51 -3.51 1.17
N VAL A 53 6.80 -3.62 0.83
CA VAL A 53 7.91 -3.24 1.69
C VAL A 53 8.59 -2.01 1.09
N LYS A 54 8.69 -0.96 1.90
CA LYS A 54 9.40 0.27 1.59
C LYS A 54 10.57 0.45 2.55
N ASP A 55 11.61 1.13 2.10
CA ASP A 55 12.68 1.55 3.01
C ASP A 55 12.26 2.73 3.91
N LYS A 56 13.21 3.22 4.71
CA LYS A 56 13.02 4.36 5.62
C LYS A 56 12.74 5.67 4.90
N ASP A 57 13.21 5.82 3.66
CA ASP A 57 13.06 7.04 2.85
C ASP A 57 11.73 7.01 2.07
N GLY A 58 11.06 5.85 2.07
CA GLY A 58 9.76 5.62 1.46
C GLY A 58 9.85 4.99 0.08
N ASP A 59 11.05 4.64 -0.37
CA ASP A 59 11.28 4.00 -1.65
C ASP A 59 10.78 2.56 -1.62
N LEU A 60 10.08 2.18 -2.68
CA LEU A 60 9.45 0.87 -2.80
C LEU A 60 10.52 -0.18 -3.12
N LEU A 61 10.75 -1.09 -2.17
CA LEU A 61 11.70 -2.19 -2.35
C LEU A 61 11.03 -3.38 -3.04
N HIS A 62 9.84 -3.74 -2.56
CA HIS A 62 9.01 -4.80 -3.15
C HIS A 62 7.53 -4.44 -3.00
N ALA A 63 6.74 -4.84 -4.00
CA ALA A 63 5.29 -4.70 -4.02
C ALA A 63 4.66 -6.07 -4.23
N ASP A 64 3.41 -6.19 -3.80
CA ASP A 64 2.56 -7.33 -4.11
C ASP A 64 3.18 -8.69 -3.76
N LEU A 65 3.74 -8.77 -2.56
CA LEU A 65 4.22 -10.03 -2.00
C LEU A 65 3.06 -10.80 -1.38
N SER A 66 3.04 -12.11 -1.59
CA SER A 66 2.28 -13.05 -0.77
C SER A 66 2.95 -13.19 0.60
N GLU A 67 2.24 -13.81 1.53
CA GLU A 67 2.79 -14.12 2.85
C GLU A 67 4.03 -15.03 2.77
N VAL A 68 4.01 -16.04 1.90
CA VAL A 68 5.15 -16.94 1.67
C VAL A 68 6.34 -16.16 1.11
N GLU A 69 6.12 -15.31 0.11
CA GLU A 69 7.20 -14.48 -0.46
C GLU A 69 7.75 -13.47 0.55
N LEU A 70 6.91 -12.93 1.44
CA LEU A 70 7.35 -12.05 2.53
C LEU A 70 8.23 -12.83 3.51
N ALA A 71 7.83 -14.03 3.93
CA ALA A 71 8.60 -14.88 4.84
C ALA A 71 9.95 -15.30 4.25
N GLU A 72 10.02 -15.57 2.95
CA GLU A 72 11.26 -15.96 2.27
C GLU A 72 12.23 -14.78 2.07
N LYS A 73 11.72 -13.61 1.65
CA LYS A 73 12.55 -12.44 1.33
C LYS A 73 12.89 -11.58 2.55
N TYR A 74 11.98 -11.53 3.51
CA TYR A 74 12.04 -10.64 4.68
C TYR A 74 11.60 -11.36 5.95
N PRO A 75 12.33 -12.41 6.39
CA PRO A 75 11.94 -13.24 7.53
C PRO A 75 11.80 -12.43 8.84
N ASP A 76 12.66 -11.43 9.02
CA ASP A 76 12.64 -10.50 10.16
C ASP A 76 11.39 -9.61 10.19
N ILE A 77 10.95 -9.16 9.02
CA ILE A 77 9.72 -8.38 8.87
C ILE A 77 8.51 -9.26 9.10
N TYR A 78 8.50 -10.47 8.52
CA TYR A 78 7.39 -11.41 8.65
C TYR A 78 7.08 -11.71 10.13
N ASP A 79 8.10 -11.97 10.94
CA ASP A 79 7.93 -12.23 12.37
C ASP A 79 7.32 -11.03 13.13
N GLN A 80 7.60 -9.80 12.70
CA GLN A 80 7.06 -8.58 13.31
C GLN A 80 5.66 -8.22 12.81
N VAL A 81 5.34 -8.56 11.56
CA VAL A 81 4.09 -8.20 10.91
C VAL A 81 2.99 -9.23 11.13
N ARG A 82 3.34 -10.53 11.23
CA ARG A 82 2.37 -11.62 11.46
C ARG A 82 1.43 -11.38 12.65
N PRO A 83 1.90 -10.86 13.81
CA PRO A 83 1.00 -10.58 14.93
C PRO A 83 0.10 -9.35 14.72
N ALA A 84 0.37 -8.52 13.72
CA ALA A 84 -0.33 -7.25 13.49
C ALA A 84 -1.69 -7.41 12.79
N TYR A 85 -2.00 -8.60 12.28
CA TYR A 85 -3.32 -8.95 11.74
C TYR A 85 -3.77 -10.28 12.33
N ALA A 86 -5.07 -10.39 12.63
CA ALA A 86 -5.63 -11.65 13.07
C ALA A 86 -5.78 -12.57 11.86
N ASP A 87 -4.96 -13.60 11.78
CA ASP A 87 -5.32 -14.77 11.00
C ASP A 87 -6.41 -15.53 11.76
N GLY A 88 -7.41 -16.05 11.05
CA GLY A 88 -8.56 -16.75 11.64
C GLY A 88 -8.19 -18.05 12.36
N GLU A 89 -6.90 -18.43 12.35
CA GLU A 89 -6.36 -19.47 13.20
C GLU A 89 -6.41 -19.01 14.67
N THR A 90 -7.46 -19.46 15.37
CA THR A 90 -7.55 -19.42 16.84
C THR A 90 -6.17 -19.64 17.44
N PRO A 91 -5.69 -18.76 18.34
CA PRO A 91 -4.42 -18.97 19.01
C PRO A 91 -4.49 -20.34 19.65
N SER A 92 -3.67 -21.25 19.14
CA SER A 92 -3.52 -22.58 19.70
C SER A 92 -3.38 -22.40 21.21
N LEU A 93 -4.30 -23.00 21.96
CA LEU A 93 -4.42 -23.04 23.42
C LEU A 93 -3.15 -23.53 24.16
N MET A 94 -2.00 -23.57 23.49
CA MET A 94 -0.69 -23.99 23.98
C MET A 94 0.11 -22.89 24.69
N MET A 95 -0.33 -21.63 24.67
CA MET A 95 0.34 -20.53 25.41
C MET A 95 -0.21 -20.30 26.84
N MET A 96 -1.19 -21.07 27.31
CA MET A 96 -1.77 -20.92 28.66
C MET A 96 -1.45 -22.08 29.62
N ALA A 97 -0.36 -22.82 29.38
CA ALA A 97 0.15 -23.81 30.32
C ALA A 97 1.37 -23.24 31.08
N TRP A 98 1.11 -22.31 32.00
CA TRP A 98 2.01 -21.94 33.09
C TRP A 98 1.21 -21.93 34.39
#